data_AF-A0A2D9CIQ3-F1
#
_entry.id   AF-A0A2D9CIQ3-F1
#
_cell.length_a   1.000
_cell.length_b   1.000
_cell.length_c   1.000
_cell.angle_alpha   90.00
_cell.angle_beta   90.00
_cell.angle_gamma   90.00
#
_symmetry.space_group_name_H-M   'P 1'
#
loop_
_entity.id
_entity.type
_entity.pdbx_description
1 polymer ?
#
loop_
_entity_poly.entity_id
_entity_poly.type
_entity_poly.pdbx_seq_one_letter_code
_entity_poly.pdbx_strand_id
1 'polypeptide(L)'
;MTKTLSQLAKLKLEVINYHNHDISNPDAKTGGTAVNDKFLVGLSRDACYTSHNSLNFKRKQIADALADYDTAVEAKNISDIERSQRWIDRLCPELDELQTRHDADLEVYKHITCGETWLPNSRPTAAPKARNFNDLRKRVA
;
A
#
# COMPACT_ATOMS: atom_id res chain seq x y z
N MET A 1 19.30 15.01 -4.10
CA MET A 1 18.38 15.15 -5.25
C MET A 1 17.02 14.63 -4.82
N THR A 2 16.03 15.51 -4.65
CA THR A 2 14.65 15.12 -4.34
C THR A 2 14.06 14.47 -5.59
N LYS A 3 13.82 13.15 -5.54
CA LYS A 3 13.17 12.43 -6.65
C LYS A 3 11.81 13.08 -6.88
N THR A 4 11.57 13.61 -8.08
CA THR A 4 10.28 14.17 -8.45
C THR A 4 9.26 13.03 -8.48
N LEU A 5 8.11 13.23 -7.81
CA LEU A 5 7.02 12.24 -7.80
C LEU A 5 6.52 11.97 -9.22
N SER A 6 6.15 10.71 -9.48
CA SER A 6 5.42 10.34 -10.71
C SER A 6 4.08 11.07 -10.81
N GLN A 7 3.51 11.16 -12.02
CA GLN A 7 2.23 11.85 -12.21
C GLN A 7 1.10 11.21 -11.38
N LEU A 8 1.06 9.88 -11.32
CA LEU A 8 0.07 9.16 -10.52
C LEU A 8 0.27 9.42 -9.01
N ALA A 9 1.53 9.46 -8.54
CA ALA A 9 1.83 9.79 -7.16
C ALA A 9 1.42 11.23 -6.79
N LYS A 10 1.57 12.20 -7.71
CA LYS A 10 1.07 13.57 -7.50
C LYS A 10 -0.45 13.60 -7.31
N LEU A 11 -1.20 12.95 -8.19
CA LEU A 11 -2.67 12.87 -8.09
C LEU A 11 -3.10 12.20 -6.78
N LYS A 12 -2.43 11.11 -6.37
CA LYS A 12 -2.70 10.44 -5.10
C LYS A 12 -2.36 11.32 -3.89
N LEU A 13 -1.25 12.05 -3.95
CA LEU A 13 -0.85 12.99 -2.91
C LEU A 13 -1.87 14.14 -2.78
N GLU A 14 -2.39 14.65 -3.90
CA GLU A 14 -3.45 15.67 -3.89
C GLU A 14 -4.71 15.17 -3.16
N VAL A 15 -5.11 13.92 -3.37
CA VAL A 15 -6.23 13.30 -2.65
C VAL A 15 -5.95 13.21 -1.14
N ILE A 16 -4.74 12.84 -0.73
CA ILE A 16 -4.39 12.82 0.70
C ILE A 16 -4.40 14.24 1.27
N ASN A 17 -3.80 15.20 0.56
CA ASN A 17 -3.70 16.59 0.98
C ASN A 17 -5.06 17.29 1.04
N TYR A 18 -6.05 16.86 0.26
CA TYR A 18 -7.42 17.33 0.37
C TYR A 18 -7.96 17.13 1.80
N HIS A 19 -7.54 16.08 2.50
CA HIS A 19 -7.94 15.82 3.89
C HIS A 19 -7.19 16.64 4.94
N ASN A 20 -6.23 17.49 4.56
CA ASN A 20 -5.54 18.36 5.52
C ASN A 20 -6.48 19.46 6.07
N HIS A 21 -7.61 19.72 5.40
CA HIS A 21 -8.67 20.69 5.77
C HIS A 21 -8.15 22.02 6.34
N ASP A 22 -7.15 22.59 5.66
CA ASP A 22 -6.82 24.01 5.80
C ASP A 22 -8.01 24.88 5.36
N ILE A 23 -8.07 26.14 5.78
CA ILE A 23 -9.14 27.11 5.54
C ILE A 23 -9.47 27.31 4.05
N SER A 24 -8.54 26.92 3.17
CA SER A 24 -8.68 26.96 1.71
C SER A 24 -9.44 25.76 1.12
N ASN A 25 -9.82 24.74 1.90
CA ASN A 25 -10.60 23.62 1.39
C ASN A 25 -12.08 24.05 1.23
N PRO A 26 -12.66 23.99 0.01
CA PRO A 26 -14.03 24.43 -0.26
C PRO A 26 -15.09 23.63 0.51
N ASP A 27 -14.78 22.40 0.92
CA ASP A 27 -15.69 21.51 1.64
C ASP A 27 -15.46 21.52 3.15
N ALA A 28 -14.61 22.41 3.68
CA ALA A 28 -14.16 22.61 5.07
C ALA A 28 -14.93 21.87 6.20
N LYS A 29 -14.84 20.53 6.23
CA LYS A 29 -15.62 19.68 7.15
C LYS A 29 -15.19 19.84 8.61
N THR A 30 -14.01 20.40 8.85
CA THR A 30 -13.42 20.64 10.17
C THR A 30 -13.55 22.11 10.61
N GLY A 31 -14.28 22.94 9.86
CA GLY A 31 -14.39 24.38 10.14
C GLY A 31 -13.06 25.12 10.01
N GLY A 32 -12.15 24.65 9.15
CA GLY A 32 -10.82 25.24 8.94
C GLY A 32 -9.75 24.78 9.93
N THR A 33 -10.04 23.78 10.77
CA THR A 33 -9.04 23.18 11.65
C THR A 33 -8.20 22.18 10.87
N ALA A 34 -6.89 22.43 10.77
CA ALA A 34 -5.95 21.52 10.14
C ALA A 34 -5.94 20.14 10.83
N VAL A 35 -5.93 19.08 10.02
CA VAL A 35 -5.88 17.71 10.53
C VAL A 35 -4.44 17.32 10.87
N ASN A 36 -4.24 16.52 11.93
CA ASN A 36 -2.92 16.10 12.41
C ASN A 36 -2.14 15.34 11.31
N ASP A 37 -0.86 15.67 11.10
CA ASP A 37 0.05 14.97 10.17
C ASP A 37 0.04 13.44 10.32
N LYS A 38 -0.11 12.92 11.55
CA LYS A 38 -0.21 11.48 11.81
C LYS A 38 -1.42 10.83 11.12
N PHE A 39 -2.49 11.57 10.93
CA PHE A 39 -3.66 11.12 10.18
C PHE A 39 -3.33 10.98 8.70
N LEU A 40 -2.64 11.96 8.09
CA LEU A 40 -2.22 11.90 6.68
C LEU A 40 -1.22 10.75 6.45
N VAL A 41 -0.29 10.54 7.38
CA VAL A 41 0.58 9.34 7.39
C VAL A 41 -0.27 8.07 7.45
N GLY A 42 -1.30 8.03 8.29
CA GLY A 42 -2.26 6.93 8.37
C GLY A 42 -2.94 6.64 7.03
N LEU A 43 -3.50 7.66 6.36
CA LEU A 43 -4.12 7.51 5.05
C LEU A 43 -3.14 6.98 4.00
N SER A 44 -1.91 7.48 3.97
CA SER A 44 -0.88 7.00 3.04
C SER A 44 -0.48 5.56 3.32
N ARG A 45 -0.44 5.14 4.60
CA ARG A 45 -0.17 3.76 5.01
C ARG A 45 -1.28 2.82 4.56
N ASP A 46 -2.53 3.23 4.75
CA ASP A 46 -3.70 2.45 4.34
C ASP A 46 -3.73 2.27 2.82
N ALA A 47 -3.42 3.32 2.05
CA ALA A 47 -3.29 3.22 0.60
C ALA A 47 -2.24 2.19 0.16
N CYS A 48 -1.08 2.14 0.83
CA CYS A 48 -0.05 1.12 0.59
C CYS A 48 -0.54 -0.29 0.94
N TYR A 49 -1.25 -0.47 2.06
CA TYR A 49 -1.84 -1.75 2.44
C TYR A 49 -2.87 -2.24 1.41
N THR A 50 -3.79 -1.37 1.00
CA THR A 50 -4.84 -1.72 0.04
C THR A 50 -4.25 -2.11 -1.31
N SER A 51 -3.33 -1.30 -1.86
CA SER A 51 -2.69 -1.61 -3.15
C SER A 51 -1.86 -2.89 -3.09
N HIS A 52 -1.13 -3.13 -2.00
CA HIS A 52 -0.40 -4.37 -1.78
C HIS A 52 -1.33 -5.60 -1.74
N ASN A 53 -2.46 -5.50 -1.06
CA ASN A 53 -3.44 -6.59 -0.98
C ASN A 53 -4.06 -6.89 -2.34
N SER A 54 -4.39 -5.86 -3.14
CA SER A 54 -4.87 -6.03 -4.51
C SER A 54 -3.85 -6.73 -5.40
N LEU A 55 -2.57 -6.35 -5.29
CA LEU A 55 -1.46 -7.01 -5.98
C LEU A 55 -1.37 -8.50 -5.62
N ASN A 56 -1.37 -8.83 -4.33
CA ASN A 56 -1.28 -10.21 -3.87
C ASN A 56 -2.49 -11.04 -4.35
N PHE A 57 -3.69 -10.46 -4.29
CA PHE A 57 -4.90 -11.11 -4.79
C PHE A 57 -4.81 -11.39 -6.29
N LYS A 58 -4.31 -10.44 -7.09
CA LYS A 58 -4.14 -10.64 -8.54
C LYS A 58 -3.06 -11.65 -8.88
N ARG A 59 -1.92 -11.63 -8.18
CA ARG A 59 -0.85 -12.64 -8.31
C ARG A 59 -1.37 -14.03 -8.02
N LYS A 60 -2.21 -14.18 -6.99
CA LYS A 60 -2.87 -15.45 -6.68
C LYS A 60 -3.78 -15.92 -7.82
N GLN A 61 -4.63 -15.04 -8.36
CA GLN A 61 -5.48 -15.39 -9.51
C GLN A 61 -4.68 -15.86 -10.72
N ILE A 62 -3.54 -15.22 -11.00
CA ILE A 62 -2.66 -15.64 -12.10
C ILE A 62 -2.03 -17.00 -11.80
N ALA A 63 -1.57 -17.23 -10.57
CA ALA A 63 -1.03 -18.53 -10.16
C ALA A 63 -2.07 -19.66 -10.30
N ASP A 64 -3.31 -19.41 -9.87
CA ASP A 64 -4.41 -20.36 -10.01
C ASP A 64 -4.71 -20.63 -11.50
N ALA A 65 -4.74 -19.59 -12.35
CA ALA A 65 -4.96 -19.73 -13.79
C ALA A 65 -3.83 -20.48 -14.52
N LEU A 66 -2.58 -20.31 -14.06
CA LEU A 66 -1.42 -21.06 -14.56
C LEU A 66 -1.53 -22.55 -14.19
N ALA A 67 -1.96 -22.87 -12.96
CA ALA A 67 -2.19 -24.25 -12.55
C ALA A 67 -3.29 -24.93 -13.39
N ASP A 68 -4.37 -24.20 -13.71
CA ASP A 68 -5.43 -24.67 -14.60
C ASP A 68 -4.91 -24.91 -16.03
N TYR A 69 -4.04 -24.02 -16.53
CA TYR A 69 -3.39 -24.18 -17.82
C TYR A 69 -2.51 -25.44 -17.87
N ASP A 70 -1.65 -25.64 -16.86
CA ASP A 70 -0.74 -26.79 -16.79
C ASP A 70 -1.53 -28.10 -16.76
N THR A 71 -2.62 -28.15 -15.97
CA THR A 71 -3.54 -29.30 -15.92
C THR A 71 -4.17 -29.58 -17.28
N ALA A 72 -4.59 -28.53 -18.01
CA ALA A 72 -5.18 -28.68 -19.34
C ALA A 72 -4.17 -29.17 -20.39
N VAL A 73 -2.90 -28.73 -20.27
CA VAL A 73 -1.78 -29.19 -21.11
C VAL A 73 -1.51 -30.68 -20.89
N GLU A 74 -1.43 -31.12 -19.64
CA GLU A 74 -1.25 -32.53 -19.29
C GLU A 74 -2.39 -33.40 -19.84
N ALA A 75 -3.63 -32.92 -19.73
CA ALA A 75 -4.82 -33.59 -20.26
C ALA A 75 -4.95 -33.51 -21.79
N LYS A 76 -4.09 -32.74 -22.47
CA LYS A 76 -4.16 -32.43 -23.92
C LYS A 76 -5.51 -31.85 -24.34
N ASN A 77 -6.17 -31.10 -23.46
CA ASN A 77 -7.46 -30.47 -23.73
C ASN A 77 -7.26 -29.08 -24.35
N ILE A 78 -7.29 -29.02 -25.69
CA ILE A 78 -7.02 -27.79 -26.45
C ILE A 78 -7.99 -26.65 -26.08
N SER A 79 -9.27 -26.97 -25.85
CA SER A 79 -10.28 -25.96 -25.50
C SER A 79 -9.96 -25.28 -24.17
N ASP A 80 -9.55 -26.05 -23.17
CA ASP A 80 -9.24 -25.52 -21.84
C ASP A 80 -7.89 -24.79 -21.83
N ILE A 81 -6.90 -25.27 -22.59
CA ILE A 81 -5.63 -24.57 -22.86
C ILE A 81 -5.91 -23.15 -23.38
N GLU A 82 -6.70 -23.02 -24.46
CA GLU A 82 -7.01 -21.73 -25.07
C GLU A 82 -7.82 -20.82 -24.15
N ARG A 83 -8.69 -21.39 -23.32
CA ARG A 83 -9.48 -20.63 -22.34
C ARG A 83 -8.58 -20.06 -21.25
N SER A 84 -7.69 -20.87 -20.68
CA SER A 84 -6.77 -20.44 -19.63
C SER A 84 -5.77 -19.41 -20.15
N GLN A 85 -5.24 -19.59 -21.37
CA GLN A 85 -4.38 -18.57 -22.02
C GLN A 85 -5.09 -17.23 -22.16
N ARG A 86 -6.29 -17.22 -22.76
CA ARG A 86 -7.09 -15.99 -22.91
C ARG A 86 -7.40 -15.31 -21.58
N TRP A 87 -7.51 -16.09 -20.50
CA TRP A 87 -7.72 -15.55 -19.16
C TRP A 87 -6.45 -14.94 -18.59
N ILE A 88 -5.31 -15.64 -18.68
CA ILE A 88 -4.00 -15.14 -18.26
C ILE A 88 -3.65 -13.83 -18.99
N ASP A 89 -3.86 -13.78 -20.32
CA ASP A 89 -3.59 -12.60 -21.15
C ASP A 89 -4.37 -11.36 -20.69
N ARG A 90 -5.54 -11.55 -20.07
CA ARG A 90 -6.33 -10.45 -19.49
C ARG A 90 -5.84 -10.05 -18.10
N LEU A 91 -5.36 -11.00 -17.31
CA LEU A 91 -4.89 -10.75 -15.95
C LEU A 91 -3.53 -10.05 -15.90
N CYS A 92 -2.65 -10.32 -16.86
CA CYS A 92 -1.32 -9.71 -16.94
C CYS A 92 -1.35 -8.15 -16.98
N PRO A 93 -2.09 -7.48 -17.88
CA PRO A 93 -2.13 -6.02 -17.90
C PRO A 93 -2.77 -5.44 -16.61
N GLU A 94 -3.72 -6.16 -16.00
CA GLU A 94 -4.28 -5.75 -14.71
C GLU A 94 -3.22 -5.81 -13.58
N LEU A 95 -2.34 -6.81 -13.60
CA LEU A 95 -1.24 -6.90 -12.63
C LEU A 95 -0.26 -5.73 -12.79
N ASP A 96 0.07 -5.35 -14.03
CA ASP A 96 0.97 -4.24 -14.33
C ASP A 96 0.41 -2.89 -13.85
N GLU A 97 -0.90 -2.66 -14.06
CA GLU A 97 -1.59 -1.48 -13.55
C GLU A 97 -1.64 -1.45 -12.01
N LEU A 98 -1.90 -2.60 -11.38
CA LEU A 98 -1.86 -2.71 -9.92
C LEU A 98 -0.45 -2.48 -9.35
N GLN A 99 0.60 -2.90 -10.06
CA GLN A 99 1.98 -2.65 -9.69
C GLN A 99 2.29 -1.16 -9.79
N THR A 100 1.94 -0.52 -10.90
CA THR A 100 2.09 0.93 -11.10
C THR A 100 1.36 1.73 -10.03
N ARG A 101 0.14 1.31 -9.68
CA ARG A 101 -0.64 1.91 -8.59
C ARG A 101 0.07 1.78 -7.25
N HIS A 102 0.58 0.59 -6.92
CA HIS A 102 1.28 0.35 -5.65
C HIS A 102 2.58 1.16 -5.55
N ASP A 103 3.36 1.22 -6.63
CA ASP A 103 4.60 2.00 -6.66
C ASP A 103 4.33 3.49 -6.43
N ALA A 104 3.25 4.03 -7.01
CA ALA A 104 2.81 5.39 -6.74
C ALA A 104 2.37 5.59 -5.28
N ASP A 105 1.69 4.62 -4.66
CA ASP A 105 1.33 4.67 -3.23
C ASP A 105 2.59 4.67 -2.33
N LEU A 106 3.61 3.87 -2.67
CA LEU A 106 4.90 3.86 -1.97
C LEU A 106 5.65 5.20 -2.10
N GLU A 107 5.63 5.80 -3.30
CA GLU A 107 6.20 7.15 -3.52
C GLU A 107 5.55 8.20 -2.63
N VAL A 108 4.22 8.18 -2.54
CA VAL A 108 3.44 9.10 -1.69
C VAL A 108 3.75 8.89 -0.22
N TYR A 109 3.74 7.64 0.26
CA TYR A 109 4.10 7.32 1.65
C TYR A 109 5.50 7.83 1.99
N LYS A 110 6.48 7.55 1.12
CA LYS A 110 7.86 8.00 1.29
C LYS A 110 7.95 9.52 1.32
N HIS A 111 7.16 10.22 0.50
CA HIS A 111 7.12 11.67 0.49
C HIS A 111 6.59 12.25 1.81
N ILE A 112 5.44 11.76 2.28
CA ILE A 112 4.78 12.25 3.51
C ILE A 112 5.62 11.96 4.75
N THR A 113 6.27 10.80 4.80
CA THR A 113 7.10 10.36 5.93
C THR A 113 8.54 10.86 5.88
N CYS A 114 8.87 11.75 4.93
CA CYS A 114 10.22 12.29 4.75
C CYS A 114 11.29 11.21 4.51
N GLY A 115 10.93 10.09 3.88
CA GLY A 115 11.86 9.06 3.43
C GLY A 115 11.65 7.65 4.00
N GLU A 116 10.65 7.43 4.87
CA GLU A 116 10.39 6.07 5.35
C GLU A 116 9.94 5.15 4.20
N THR A 117 10.37 3.89 4.28
CA THR A 117 9.95 2.86 3.34
C THR A 117 8.84 2.05 4.00
N TRP A 118 7.68 2.02 3.36
CA TRP A 118 6.57 1.19 3.83
C TRP A 118 6.89 -0.30 3.64
N LEU A 119 6.50 -1.12 4.62
CA LEU A 119 6.64 -2.57 4.57
C LEU A 119 5.30 -3.23 4.99
N PRO A 120 4.84 -4.27 4.28
CA PRO A 120 3.52 -4.88 4.52
C PRO A 120 3.38 -5.57 5.88
N ASN A 121 4.49 -5.81 6.58
CA ASN A 121 4.51 -6.39 7.92
C ASN A 121 5.53 -5.65 8.80
N SER A 122 5.28 -4.38 9.13
CA SER A 122 5.81 -3.91 10.41
C SER A 122 5.01 -4.61 11.49
N ARG A 123 5.42 -5.81 11.92
CA ARG A 123 5.07 -6.25 13.29
C ARG A 123 5.37 -5.05 14.18
N PRO A 124 4.46 -4.62 15.07
CA PRO A 124 4.79 -3.55 16.00
C PRO A 124 6.11 -3.95 16.66
N THR A 125 7.14 -3.12 16.48
CA THR A 125 8.39 -3.24 17.21
C THR A 125 7.97 -3.42 18.65
N ALA A 126 8.32 -4.56 19.24
CA ALA A 126 7.82 -4.99 20.55
C ALA A 126 7.70 -3.78 21.47
N ALA A 127 6.51 -3.57 22.07
CA ALA A 127 6.25 -2.42 22.94
C ALA A 127 7.48 -2.16 23.82
N PRO A 128 8.01 -0.92 23.88
CA PRO A 128 9.23 -0.67 24.62
C PRO A 128 9.04 -1.20 26.04
N LYS A 129 9.86 -2.18 26.43
CA LYS A 129 9.79 -2.75 27.78
C LYS A 129 9.85 -1.58 28.75
N ALA A 130 8.82 -1.45 29.60
CA ALA A 130 8.78 -0.41 30.61
C ALA A 130 10.11 -0.41 31.35
N ARG A 131 10.78 0.75 31.38
CA ARG A 131 12.09 0.89 32.02
C ARG A 131 11.89 0.57 33.50
N ASN A 132 12.53 -0.50 33.99
CA ASN A 132 12.40 -0.90 35.38
C ASN A 132 13.24 0.07 36.23
N PHE A 133 12.56 0.95 36.98
CA PHE A 133 13.19 1.92 37.87
C PHE A 133 13.45 1.37 39.28
N ASN A 134 13.38 0.05 39.51
CA ASN A 134 13.63 -0.53 40.83
C ASN A 134 15.03 -0.21 41.38
N ASP A 135 16.05 -0.11 40.51
CA ASP A 135 17.39 0.28 40.95
C ASP A 135 17.47 1.77 41.32
N LEU A 136 16.66 2.62 40.67
CA LEU A 136 16.50 4.03 41.05
C LEU A 136 15.76 4.14 42.40
N ARG A 137 14.72 3.32 42.62
CA ARG A 137 13.98 3.26 43.88
C ARG A 137 14.84 2.78 45.05
N LYS A 138 15.73 1.82 44.83
CA LYS A 138 16.71 1.38 45.85
C LYS A 138 17.79 2.43 46.17
N ARG A 139 18.05 3.37 45.24
CA ARG A 139 18.99 4.48 45.45
C ARG A 139 18.38 5.68 46.19
N VAL A 140 17.05 5.79 46.17
CA VAL A 140 16.31 6.93 46.76
C VAL A 140 15.64 6.54 48.08
N ALA A 141 15.62 5.25 48.42
CA ALA A 141 15.20 4.73 49.73
C ALA A 141 16.35 4.73 50.74
#